data_AF-A0AAJ1WPU1-F1
#
_entry.id   AF-A0AAJ1WPU1-F1
#
_cell.length_a   1.000
_cell.length_b   1.000
_cell.length_c   1.000
_cell.angle_alpha   90.00
_cell.angle_beta   90.00
_cell.angle_gamma   90.00
#
_symmetry.space_group_name_H-M   'P 1'
#
loop_
_entity.id
_entity.type
_entity.pdbx_description
1 polymer ?
#
loop_
_entity_poly.entity_id
_entity_poly.type
_entity_poly.pdbx_seq_one_letter_code
_entity_poly.pdbx_strand_id
1 'polypeptide(L)'
;MPDEPESTGPESSKMVNSGPKTTEVDGPLRKAPAPRPSAPERPGRMHRLSRSRSGIAIIGALVGALLGAGVMAWRSNELPLVARDVCWGSLSSDVVHALFSDTDVRSRELPLRRATEDHMQTECSMQAFGADELESEVIASVRTLGELRGAQAWSWIEEYLSSRMTPLGEGITGMASSTRAWVALPASCEEWPYESGEEPPLRVVTLASDAADPEGQNEVDARRGLDAMSRAVVRLANGVMERYGCDGPYSDPPTLRRAPEGDELPDVDADRLCGIQGVRLPGWAEGPEAEVVGTTPGTKPGASSADRIWACDVRQPFGPSRLRLMTVADPELAGVVSQVLGNRATRLGGDGQGAYAGGLSVYVADCRSGWVAFVAYEPGEESESHNDRSLALAVLPSYVKAEAKRVGCGEMNVKVPTPHQRPETQAVSGQ
;
A
#
# COMPACT_ATOMS: atom_id res chain seq x y z
N MET A 1 -11.49 -6.09 -76.84
CA MET A 1 -12.60 -5.21 -76.45
C MET A 1 -13.44 -5.93 -75.40
N PRO A 2 -13.57 -5.36 -74.20
CA PRO A 2 -12.47 -4.91 -73.33
C PRO A 2 -12.73 -5.39 -71.87
N ASP A 3 -11.84 -5.35 -70.86
CA ASP A 3 -10.49 -4.82 -70.69
C ASP A 3 -9.86 -5.49 -69.44
N GLU A 4 -8.57 -5.83 -69.54
CA GLU A 4 -7.61 -5.83 -68.43
C GLU A 4 -7.39 -4.38 -67.93
N PRO A 5 -6.96 -4.15 -66.67
CA PRO A 5 -5.51 -3.98 -66.47
C PRO A 5 -4.97 -4.57 -65.16
N GLU A 6 -3.92 -5.39 -65.30
CA GLU A 6 -2.51 -5.07 -64.99
C GLU A 6 -2.15 -4.15 -63.80
N SER A 7 -1.03 -4.54 -63.15
CA SER A 7 -0.04 -3.69 -62.43
C SER A 7 -0.34 -3.43 -60.96
N THR A 8 0.56 -3.56 -59.97
CA THR A 8 2.00 -3.86 -59.86
C THR A 8 2.31 -3.99 -58.36
N GLY A 9 3.23 -4.87 -57.98
CA GLY A 9 3.85 -4.83 -56.64
C GLY A 9 4.75 -3.60 -56.45
N PRO A 10 5.12 -3.31 -55.20
CA PRO A 10 6.54 -3.33 -54.84
C PRO A 10 6.76 -4.06 -53.50
N GLU A 11 7.70 -4.98 -53.39
CA GLU A 11 9.15 -4.77 -53.24
C GLU A 11 9.53 -4.27 -51.83
N SER A 12 9.92 -5.25 -51.02
CA SER A 12 10.92 -5.23 -49.95
C SER A 12 11.73 -3.94 -49.81
N SER A 13 11.65 -3.30 -48.64
CA SER A 13 12.71 -2.41 -48.17
C SER A 13 12.94 -2.60 -46.67
N LYS A 14 14.16 -3.08 -46.38
CA LYS A 14 14.81 -3.07 -45.08
C LYS A 14 14.83 -1.64 -44.53
N MET A 15 14.37 -1.44 -43.30
CA MET A 15 14.73 -0.27 -42.49
C MET A 15 15.67 -0.71 -41.37
N VAL A 16 16.95 -0.42 -41.63
CA VAL A 16 18.03 -0.31 -40.67
C VAL A 16 17.76 0.94 -39.82
N ASN A 17 17.57 0.78 -38.51
CA ASN A 17 17.48 1.93 -37.62
C ASN A 17 18.89 2.33 -37.19
N SER A 18 19.31 3.49 -37.67
CA SER A 18 20.64 4.08 -37.45
C SER A 18 20.58 4.97 -36.20
N GLY A 19 21.56 4.79 -35.31
CA GLY A 19 21.71 5.61 -34.11
C GLY A 19 22.02 7.09 -34.41
N PRO A 20 21.85 7.98 -33.42
CA PRO A 20 22.13 9.39 -33.58
C PRO A 20 23.64 9.66 -33.72
N LYS A 21 23.99 10.27 -34.86
CA LYS A 21 25.32 10.78 -35.21
C LYS A 21 25.70 11.96 -34.30
N THR A 22 26.85 11.82 -33.67
CA THR A 22 27.71 12.89 -33.14
C THR A 22 28.21 13.78 -34.27
N THR A 23 28.03 15.10 -34.14
CA THR A 23 28.73 16.10 -34.95
C THR A 23 29.92 16.64 -34.17
N GLU A 24 31.10 16.20 -34.61
CA GLU A 24 32.42 16.69 -34.25
C GLU A 24 32.76 17.90 -35.14
N VAL A 25 33.18 19.01 -34.54
CA VAL A 25 33.81 20.15 -35.22
C VAL A 25 35.03 20.56 -34.39
N ASP A 26 36.22 20.26 -34.91
CA ASP A 26 37.54 20.77 -34.50
C ASP A 26 37.60 22.30 -34.72
N GLY A 27 37.94 23.15 -33.75
CA GLY A 27 39.30 23.49 -33.22
C GLY A 27 39.50 25.03 -33.32
N PRO A 28 40.59 25.69 -32.85
CA PRO A 28 41.67 25.30 -31.93
C PRO A 28 41.98 26.32 -30.79
N LEU A 29 42.83 25.90 -29.84
CA LEU A 29 43.80 26.69 -29.05
C LEU A 29 43.35 27.94 -28.25
N ARG A 30 43.35 27.84 -26.91
CA ARG A 30 44.18 28.73 -26.04
C ARG A 30 44.27 28.26 -24.58
N LYS A 31 45.46 28.46 -24.03
CA LYS A 31 46.01 27.93 -22.78
C LYS A 31 46.12 29.07 -21.75
N ALA A 32 45.58 28.83 -20.54
CA ALA A 32 45.90 29.45 -19.22
C ALA A 32 45.65 30.98 -19.04
N PRO A 33 45.58 31.54 -17.79
CA PRO A 33 45.95 30.95 -16.50
C PRO A 33 44.99 31.17 -15.30
N ALA A 34 45.28 30.44 -14.22
CA ALA A 34 44.74 30.60 -12.88
C ALA A 34 45.17 31.93 -12.20
N PRO A 35 44.35 32.51 -11.31
CA PRO A 35 44.77 33.62 -10.47
C PRO A 35 45.55 33.14 -9.24
N ARG A 36 46.71 33.76 -9.01
CA ARG A 36 47.57 33.65 -7.83
C ARG A 36 47.44 34.91 -6.95
N PRO A 37 47.92 34.86 -5.69
CA PRO A 37 47.34 35.55 -4.55
C PRO A 37 47.86 36.98 -4.35
N SER A 38 47.06 37.82 -3.71
CA SER A 38 47.42 39.19 -3.35
C SER A 38 47.89 39.29 -1.90
N ALA A 39 49.15 39.70 -1.73
CA ALA A 39 49.68 40.42 -0.57
C ALA A 39 50.92 41.22 -1.07
N PRO A 40 51.46 42.25 -0.39
CA PRO A 40 51.07 42.85 0.89
C PRO A 40 51.03 44.41 0.88
N GLU A 41 50.44 45.03 1.90
CA GLU A 41 50.77 46.42 2.28
C GLU A 41 51.15 46.50 3.77
N ARG A 42 52.33 47.07 4.00
CA ARG A 42 52.85 47.62 5.27
C ARG A 42 53.73 48.80 4.84
N PRO A 43 53.82 49.93 5.58
CA PRO A 43 54.47 49.90 6.90
C PRO A 43 54.04 50.97 7.93
N GLY A 44 54.34 50.71 9.21
CA GLY A 44 54.28 51.69 10.30
C GLY A 44 55.13 51.21 11.49
N ARG A 45 56.06 52.06 11.95
CA ARG A 45 57.27 51.75 12.74
C ARG A 45 57.09 51.72 14.28
N MET A 46 57.98 50.95 14.92
CA MET A 46 58.66 51.14 16.24
C MET A 46 57.81 51.08 17.53
N HIS A 47 58.24 50.57 18.69
CA HIS A 47 59.56 50.18 19.21
C HIS A 47 59.42 49.29 20.48
N ARG A 48 60.46 48.46 20.70
CA ARG A 48 61.10 48.04 21.98
C ARG A 48 60.47 46.99 22.92
N LEU A 49 61.24 45.89 23.01
CA LEU A 49 61.82 45.24 24.19
C LEU A 49 60.86 44.67 25.25
N SER A 50 60.84 43.33 25.37
CA SER A 50 61.54 42.70 26.50
C SER A 50 61.88 41.24 26.17
N ARG A 51 63.03 40.82 26.65
CA ARG A 51 63.61 39.49 26.51
C ARG A 51 63.68 38.97 27.95
N SER A 52 62.91 37.95 28.31
CA SER A 52 63.23 37.16 29.51
C SER A 52 62.90 35.69 29.28
N ARG A 53 63.84 34.87 29.73
CA ARG A 53 63.83 33.41 29.72
C ARG A 53 62.86 32.91 30.79
N SER A 54 61.99 31.99 30.40
CA SER A 54 61.29 31.00 31.22
C SER A 54 60.75 30.01 30.17
N GLY A 55 61.04 28.73 30.15
CA GLY A 55 61.11 27.74 31.21
C GLY A 55 60.52 26.48 30.57
N ILE A 56 61.19 25.35 30.76
CA ILE A 56 60.89 24.05 30.17
C ILE A 56 59.48 23.55 30.57
N ALA A 57 58.90 22.70 29.70
CA ALA A 57 57.92 21.64 29.93
C ALA A 57 56.49 21.87 29.39
N ILE A 58 56.22 21.35 28.17
CA ILE A 58 54.92 20.76 27.84
C ILE A 58 55.18 19.43 27.12
N ILE A 59 55.45 18.37 27.89
CA ILE A 59 55.13 17.00 27.47
C ILE A 59 53.89 16.65 28.29
N GLY A 60 52.71 16.78 27.67
CA GLY A 60 51.44 16.57 28.36
C GLY A 60 50.22 17.01 27.56
N ALA A 61 50.27 16.93 26.23
CA ALA A 61 49.13 17.35 25.38
C ALA A 61 48.96 16.45 24.15
N LEU A 62 49.18 15.14 24.29
CA LEU A 62 48.90 14.17 23.23
C LEU A 62 48.06 12.96 23.68
N VAL A 63 47.56 12.95 24.92
CA VAL A 63 46.63 11.90 25.42
C VAL A 63 45.22 12.45 25.70
N GLY A 64 45.07 13.76 25.92
CA GLY A 64 43.74 14.38 26.13
C GLY A 64 42.91 14.55 24.86
N ALA A 65 43.54 14.65 23.69
CA ALA A 65 42.83 14.87 22.42
C ALA A 65 42.24 13.58 21.82
N LEU A 66 42.78 12.40 22.15
CA LEU A 66 42.24 11.11 21.68
C LEU A 66 41.10 10.59 22.57
N LEU A 67 41.03 11.02 23.83
CA LEU A 67 39.89 10.70 24.71
C LEU A 67 38.72 11.70 24.55
N GLY A 68 38.95 12.91 24.03
CA GLY A 68 37.88 13.87 23.73
C GLY A 68 37.07 13.52 22.47
N ALA A 69 37.70 12.91 21.46
CA ALA A 69 37.02 12.46 20.25
C ALA A 69 36.27 11.12 20.44
N GLY A 70 36.72 10.27 21.36
CA GLY A 70 36.08 8.97 21.64
C GLY A 70 34.74 9.07 22.38
N VAL A 71 34.49 10.15 23.13
CA VAL A 71 33.27 10.28 23.95
C VAL A 71 32.09 10.87 23.18
N MET A 72 32.34 11.67 22.12
CA MET A 72 31.25 12.16 21.26
C MET A 72 30.74 11.09 20.28
N ALA A 73 31.58 10.13 19.90
CA ALA A 73 31.19 9.00 19.05
C ALA A 73 30.34 7.93 19.78
N TRP A 74 30.25 7.96 21.11
CA TRP A 74 29.31 7.13 21.86
C TRP A 74 27.90 7.73 21.95
N ARG A 75 27.73 8.99 21.50
CA ARG A 75 26.43 9.68 21.46
C ARG A 75 25.80 9.71 20.07
N SER A 76 26.58 9.50 19.02
CA SER A 76 26.06 9.03 17.75
C SER A 76 26.02 7.50 17.81
N ASN A 77 24.87 6.89 17.54
CA ASN A 77 24.71 5.43 17.54
C ASN A 77 25.42 4.79 16.32
N GLU A 78 26.64 5.23 16.03
CA GLU A 78 27.41 4.97 14.81
C GLU A 78 28.58 3.99 15.03
N LEU A 79 28.35 2.89 15.75
CA LEU A 79 29.32 1.79 15.74
C LEU A 79 29.10 0.91 14.48
N PRO A 80 30.15 0.60 13.70
CA PRO A 80 30.04 -0.08 12.40
C PRO A 80 30.11 -1.62 12.45
N LEU A 81 29.95 -2.26 13.63
CA LEU A 81 30.24 -3.69 13.79
C LEU A 81 29.14 -4.53 14.48
N VAL A 82 27.96 -3.96 14.72
CA VAL A 82 26.78 -4.73 15.13
C VAL A 82 25.80 -4.66 13.97
N ALA A 83 25.33 -5.80 13.47
CA ALA A 83 24.21 -5.84 12.54
C ALA A 83 23.10 -4.98 13.16
N ARG A 84 22.80 -3.82 12.54
CA ARG A 84 21.79 -2.92 13.07
C ARG A 84 20.45 -3.50 12.67
N ASP A 85 19.70 -3.94 13.65
CA ASP A 85 18.28 -4.19 13.43
C ASP A 85 17.63 -2.87 12.99
N VAL A 86 16.89 -2.91 11.90
CA VAL A 86 16.27 -1.77 11.22
C VAL A 86 14.80 -1.67 11.65
N CYS A 87 14.21 -0.48 11.51
CA CYS A 87 12.82 -0.19 11.85
C CYS A 87 12.47 -0.59 13.27
N TRP A 88 12.89 0.28 14.19
CA TRP A 88 12.68 0.13 15.63
C TRP A 88 13.37 -1.09 16.23
N GLY A 89 14.36 -1.65 15.53
CA GLY A 89 15.06 -2.86 15.95
C GLY A 89 14.29 -4.15 15.67
N SER A 90 13.30 -4.13 14.77
CA SER A 90 12.41 -5.27 14.52
C SER A 90 12.83 -6.12 13.32
N LEU A 91 13.63 -5.54 12.41
CA LEU A 91 14.06 -6.20 11.18
C LEU A 91 15.55 -6.49 11.21
N SER A 92 15.91 -7.77 11.22
CA SER A 92 17.30 -8.21 11.08
C SER A 92 17.81 -7.98 9.65
N SER A 93 19.14 -7.97 9.50
CA SER A 93 19.79 -7.74 8.21
C SER A 93 19.35 -8.72 7.12
N ASP A 94 19.09 -9.98 7.45
CA ASP A 94 18.62 -10.99 6.50
C ASP A 94 17.19 -10.72 6.00
N VAL A 95 16.30 -10.23 6.87
CA VAL A 95 14.94 -9.82 6.46
C VAL A 95 15.00 -8.58 5.58
N VAL A 96 15.87 -7.62 5.89
CA VAL A 96 16.10 -6.44 5.05
C VAL A 96 16.65 -6.85 3.68
N HIS A 97 17.62 -7.76 3.60
CA HIS A 97 18.12 -8.30 2.33
C HIS A 97 17.08 -9.15 1.57
N ALA A 98 16.07 -9.71 2.24
CA ALA A 98 14.98 -10.38 1.55
C ALA A 98 14.01 -9.38 0.90
N LEU A 99 13.83 -8.19 1.50
CA LEU A 99 13.03 -7.10 0.94
C LEU A 99 13.72 -6.38 -0.21
N PHE A 100 15.05 -6.28 -0.17
CA PHE A 100 15.86 -5.55 -1.14
C PHE A 100 16.90 -6.45 -1.79
N SER A 101 16.94 -6.52 -3.12
CA SER A 101 17.98 -7.27 -3.84
C SER A 101 19.35 -6.60 -3.62
N ASP A 102 20.33 -7.31 -3.02
CA ASP A 102 21.76 -6.96 -2.83
C ASP A 102 22.16 -5.48 -3.03
N THR A 103 21.63 -4.58 -2.20
CA THR A 103 21.84 -3.12 -2.29
C THR A 103 22.28 -2.52 -0.95
N ASP A 104 22.87 -1.31 -0.98
CA ASP A 104 23.14 -0.53 0.24
C ASP A 104 21.81 0.00 0.78
N VAL A 105 21.37 -0.52 1.92
CA VAL A 105 20.09 -0.13 2.54
C VAL A 105 20.33 0.88 3.65
N ARG A 106 19.63 2.01 3.57
CA ARG A 106 19.62 3.07 4.57
C ARG A 106 18.22 3.22 5.15
N SER A 107 18.12 3.44 6.45
CA SER A 107 16.82 3.61 7.11
C SER A 107 16.68 4.97 7.79
N ARG A 108 15.47 5.53 7.75
CA ARG A 108 15.03 6.70 8.51
C ARG A 108 13.78 6.34 9.27
N GLU A 109 13.79 6.50 10.58
CA GLU A 109 12.65 6.15 11.43
C GLU A 109 12.20 7.33 12.28
N LEU A 110 10.89 7.50 12.36
CA LEU A 110 10.25 8.22 13.45
C LEU A 110 10.18 7.27 14.65
N PRO A 111 10.52 7.73 15.87
CA PRO A 111 10.49 6.86 17.04
C PRO A 111 9.06 6.38 17.29
N LEU A 112 8.88 5.10 17.65
CA LEU A 112 7.60 4.60 18.17
C LEU A 112 7.22 5.43 19.39
N ARG A 113 6.23 6.30 19.22
CA ARG A 113 5.65 7.08 20.33
C ARG A 113 4.49 6.30 20.91
N ARG A 114 4.24 6.52 22.20
CA ARG A 114 3.02 6.04 22.83
C ARG A 114 1.83 6.80 22.26
N ALA A 115 0.69 6.13 22.18
CA ALA A 115 -0.51 6.65 21.50
C ALA A 115 -1.03 7.96 22.10
N THR A 116 -0.58 8.32 23.31
CA THR A 116 -0.98 9.52 24.06
C THR A 116 -0.28 10.82 23.65
N GLU A 117 0.81 10.76 22.87
CA GLU A 117 1.64 11.95 22.58
C GLU A 117 1.45 12.52 21.15
N ASP A 118 0.93 11.73 20.22
CA ASP A 118 0.50 12.15 18.88
C ASP A 118 -0.28 11.00 18.24
N HIS A 119 -1.46 11.27 17.68
CA HIS A 119 -2.21 10.33 16.81
C HIS A 119 -1.52 10.10 15.45
N MET A 120 -0.32 10.65 15.26
CA MET A 120 0.38 10.71 13.99
C MET A 120 1.33 9.52 13.86
N GLN A 121 0.92 8.59 12.99
CA GLN A 121 1.73 7.67 12.18
C GLN A 121 3.20 7.55 12.60
N THR A 122 3.55 6.46 13.29
CA THR A 122 4.96 6.09 13.39
C THR A 122 5.37 5.43 12.08
N GLU A 123 6.45 5.89 11.48
CA GLU A 123 6.94 5.41 10.19
C GLU A 123 8.43 5.09 10.24
N CYS A 124 8.82 4.03 9.54
CA CYS A 124 10.18 3.71 9.20
C CYS A 124 10.28 3.55 7.68
N SER A 125 11.05 4.41 7.04
CA SER A 125 11.41 4.31 5.63
C SER A 125 12.75 3.60 5.50
N MET A 126 12.81 2.60 4.63
CA MET A 126 14.01 1.88 4.22
C MET A 126 14.23 2.14 2.74
N GLN A 127 15.42 2.62 2.39
CA GLN A 127 15.78 3.05 1.04
C GLN A 127 16.98 2.23 0.57
N ALA A 128 16.82 1.54 -0.55
CA ALA A 128 17.87 0.79 -1.22
C ALA A 128 18.48 1.61 -2.35
N PHE A 129 19.81 1.69 -2.35
CA PHE A 129 20.58 2.41 -3.36
C PHE A 129 21.44 1.47 -4.20
N GLY A 130 21.37 1.61 -5.51
CA GLY A 130 22.29 1.00 -6.47
C GLY A 130 23.09 2.08 -7.19
N ALA A 131 24.42 1.91 -7.28
CA ALA A 131 25.33 2.88 -7.92
C ALA A 131 25.05 4.38 -7.57
N ASP A 132 24.71 4.65 -6.31
CA ASP A 132 24.31 5.96 -5.76
C ASP A 132 22.95 6.55 -6.22
N GLU A 133 22.11 5.77 -6.90
CA GLU A 133 20.72 6.08 -7.25
C GLU A 133 19.74 5.32 -6.34
N LEU A 134 18.63 5.95 -5.97
CA LEU A 134 17.55 5.29 -5.22
C LEU A 134 16.85 4.30 -6.16
N GLU A 135 16.95 3.00 -5.85
CA GLU A 135 16.34 1.95 -6.67
C GLU A 135 14.96 1.54 -6.13
N SER A 136 14.79 1.55 -4.80
CA SER A 136 13.51 1.24 -4.17
C SER A 136 13.43 1.78 -2.75
N GLU A 137 12.20 1.98 -2.31
CA GLU A 137 11.82 2.37 -0.96
C GLU A 137 10.76 1.40 -0.42
N VAL A 138 10.91 1.03 0.85
CA VAL A 138 9.92 0.28 1.61
C VAL A 138 9.58 1.08 2.88
N ILE A 139 8.30 1.35 3.06
CA ILE A 139 7.76 2.13 4.17
C ILE A 139 6.99 1.20 5.10
N ALA A 140 7.47 1.08 6.34
CA ALA A 140 6.76 0.45 7.44
C ALA A 140 6.02 1.52 8.26
N SER A 141 4.75 1.29 8.61
CA SER A 141 4.01 2.23 9.45
C SER A 141 3.12 1.55 10.47
N VAL A 142 2.93 2.17 11.64
CA VAL A 142 1.93 1.76 12.63
C VAL A 142 0.77 2.76 12.58
N ARG A 143 -0.45 2.27 12.37
CA ARG A 143 -1.64 3.10 12.15
C ARG A 143 -2.84 2.60 12.96
N THR A 144 -3.72 3.52 13.35
CA THR A 144 -5.00 3.24 13.99
C THR A 144 -6.12 3.41 12.96
N LEU A 145 -6.74 2.31 12.53
CA LEU A 145 -7.74 2.34 11.45
C LEU A 145 -9.07 2.96 11.89
N GLY A 146 -9.42 2.86 13.17
CA GLY A 146 -10.65 3.44 13.72
C GLY A 146 -10.69 4.98 13.69
N GLU A 147 -9.60 5.65 13.33
CA GLU A 147 -9.53 7.11 13.10
C GLU A 147 -9.75 7.50 11.63
N LEU A 148 -9.60 6.54 10.70
CA LEU A 148 -9.74 6.80 9.28
C LEU A 148 -11.21 7.01 8.91
N ARG A 149 -11.49 8.06 8.13
CA ARG A 149 -12.84 8.37 7.63
C ARG A 149 -12.80 8.73 6.15
N GLY A 150 -13.89 8.50 5.43
CA GLY A 150 -14.01 8.96 4.05
C GLY A 150 -12.93 8.38 3.14
N ALA A 151 -12.33 9.27 2.33
CA ALA A 151 -11.28 8.92 1.38
C ALA A 151 -10.04 8.27 2.01
N GLN A 152 -9.69 8.61 3.26
CA GLN A 152 -8.53 8.01 3.92
C GLN A 152 -8.78 6.53 4.27
N ALA A 153 -9.98 6.23 4.79
CA ALA A 153 -10.39 4.85 5.06
C ALA A 153 -10.48 4.06 3.76
N TRP A 154 -11.05 4.66 2.71
CA TRP A 154 -11.15 4.02 1.40
C TRP A 154 -9.79 3.73 0.78
N SER A 155 -8.87 4.70 0.76
CA SER A 155 -7.51 4.51 0.23
C SER A 155 -6.79 3.37 0.92
N TRP A 156 -6.91 3.26 2.25
CA TRP A 156 -6.33 2.12 2.97
C TRP A 156 -6.99 0.79 2.58
N ILE A 157 -8.33 0.72 2.52
CA ILE A 157 -9.07 -0.49 2.13
C ILE A 157 -8.72 -0.93 0.69
N GLU A 158 -8.63 0.04 -0.22
CA GLU A 158 -8.33 -0.21 -1.63
C GLU A 158 -6.92 -0.80 -1.83
N GLU A 159 -5.95 -0.31 -1.06
CA GLU A 159 -4.57 -0.79 -1.12
C GLU A 159 -4.37 -2.13 -0.40
N TYR A 160 -4.95 -2.30 0.79
CA TYR A 160 -4.60 -3.40 1.70
C TYR A 160 -5.63 -4.55 1.75
N LEU A 161 -6.84 -4.36 1.23
CA LEU A 161 -7.86 -5.42 1.10
C LEU A 161 -8.11 -5.79 -0.38
N SER A 162 -7.10 -5.63 -1.25
CA SER A 162 -7.23 -5.90 -2.69
C SER A 162 -7.29 -7.41 -3.01
N SER A 163 -7.70 -7.74 -4.24
CA SER A 163 -7.76 -9.14 -4.72
C SER A 163 -6.40 -9.82 -4.82
N ARG A 164 -5.30 -9.06 -4.83
CA ARG A 164 -3.91 -9.57 -4.87
C ARG A 164 -3.34 -9.92 -3.51
N MET A 165 -3.96 -9.41 -2.45
CA MET A 165 -3.52 -9.65 -1.08
C MET A 165 -3.90 -11.07 -0.66
N THR A 166 -2.97 -11.77 -0.01
CA THR A 166 -3.13 -13.11 0.52
C THR A 166 -3.23 -13.07 2.04
N PRO A 167 -4.26 -13.67 2.68
CA PRO A 167 -4.31 -13.79 4.13
C PRO A 167 -3.06 -14.49 4.70
N LEU A 168 -2.52 -13.96 5.79
CA LEU A 168 -1.30 -14.52 6.44
C LEU A 168 -1.55 -15.89 7.08
N GLY A 169 -2.79 -16.19 7.47
CA GLY A 169 -3.18 -17.46 8.08
C GLY A 169 -2.78 -17.59 9.55
N GLU A 170 -2.92 -18.79 10.11
CA GLU A 170 -2.47 -19.17 11.47
C GLU A 170 -2.97 -18.28 12.62
N GLY A 171 -4.16 -17.69 12.46
CA GLY A 171 -4.76 -16.82 13.49
C GLY A 171 -4.24 -15.38 13.47
N ILE A 172 -3.39 -15.03 12.51
CA ILE A 172 -2.94 -13.66 12.28
C ILE A 172 -3.98 -12.97 11.38
N THR A 173 -4.64 -11.94 11.91
CA THR A 173 -5.47 -11.05 11.10
C THR A 173 -4.54 -10.12 10.32
N GLY A 174 -4.32 -10.42 9.05
CA GLY A 174 -3.42 -9.66 8.18
C GLY A 174 -3.36 -10.26 6.79
N MET A 175 -2.83 -9.49 5.83
CA MET A 175 -2.64 -9.96 4.46
C MET A 175 -1.34 -9.44 3.86
N ALA A 176 -0.82 -10.11 2.84
CA ALA A 176 0.37 -9.70 2.10
C ALA A 176 0.26 -9.98 0.59
N SER A 177 0.88 -9.12 -0.22
CA SER A 177 1.20 -9.29 -1.63
C SER A 177 2.72 -9.21 -1.82
N SER A 178 3.18 -9.21 -3.08
CA SER A 178 4.59 -8.98 -3.44
C SER A 178 5.15 -7.63 -2.98
N THR A 179 4.29 -6.61 -2.83
CA THR A 179 4.68 -5.20 -2.61
C THR A 179 4.09 -4.59 -1.36
N ARG A 180 3.08 -5.21 -0.74
CA ARG A 180 2.37 -4.66 0.42
C ARG A 180 2.07 -5.74 1.43
N ALA A 181 2.05 -5.38 2.70
CA ALA A 181 1.58 -6.27 3.75
C ALA A 181 1.02 -5.48 4.93
N TRP A 182 0.13 -6.13 5.70
CA TRP A 182 -0.38 -5.56 6.94
C TRP A 182 -0.72 -6.65 7.96
N VAL A 183 -0.63 -6.31 9.23
CA VAL A 183 -0.95 -7.17 10.38
C VAL A 183 -1.70 -6.35 11.43
N ALA A 184 -2.83 -6.86 11.90
CA ALA A 184 -3.52 -6.36 13.08
C ALA A 184 -2.69 -6.63 14.35
N LEU A 185 -2.59 -5.63 15.21
CA LEU A 185 -2.08 -5.82 16.56
C LEU A 185 -3.20 -6.37 17.45
N PRO A 186 -2.88 -7.23 18.43
CA PRO A 186 -3.88 -7.73 19.36
C PRO A 186 -4.40 -6.59 20.24
N ALA A 187 -5.65 -6.70 20.73
CA ALA A 187 -6.26 -5.69 21.61
C ALA A 187 -5.41 -5.39 22.86
N SER A 188 -4.64 -6.36 23.35
CA SER A 188 -3.66 -6.17 24.44
C SER A 188 -2.60 -5.09 24.17
N CYS A 189 -2.41 -4.65 22.92
CA CYS A 189 -1.53 -3.54 22.56
C CYS A 189 -2.13 -2.15 22.85
N GLU A 190 -3.30 -2.10 23.45
CA GLU A 190 -3.94 -0.87 23.85
C GLU A 190 -3.45 -0.43 25.23
N GLU A 191 -3.02 0.82 25.31
CA GLU A 191 -2.45 1.38 26.53
C GLU A 191 -3.52 1.91 27.50
N TRP A 192 -4.78 2.02 27.08
CA TRP A 192 -5.88 2.59 27.88
C TRP A 192 -7.04 1.62 28.09
N PRO A 193 -7.62 1.57 29.31
CA PRO A 193 -8.97 1.05 29.46
C PRO A 193 -9.93 2.03 28.80
N TYR A 194 -10.52 1.62 27.68
CA TYR A 194 -11.63 2.32 27.05
C TYR A 194 -12.80 2.45 28.03
N GLU A 195 -13.65 3.46 27.84
CA GLU A 195 -14.86 3.58 28.67
C GLU A 195 -15.68 2.29 28.56
N SER A 196 -16.38 1.91 29.62
CA SER A 196 -17.17 0.68 29.64
C SER A 196 -18.20 0.68 28.49
N GLY A 197 -17.93 -0.08 27.43
CA GLY A 197 -18.77 -0.18 26.23
C GLY A 197 -18.17 0.44 24.97
N GLU A 198 -16.99 1.07 25.04
CA GLU A 198 -16.22 1.48 23.87
C GLU A 198 -15.29 0.34 23.44
N GLU A 199 -15.43 -0.09 22.18
CA GLU A 199 -14.46 -1.00 21.57
C GLU A 199 -13.26 -0.20 21.07
N PRO A 200 -12.05 -0.68 21.36
CA PRO A 200 -10.84 -0.03 20.89
C PRO A 200 -10.75 -0.02 19.36
N PRO A 201 -10.13 1.01 18.77
CA PRO A 201 -9.91 1.04 17.34
C PRO A 201 -8.81 0.05 16.94
N LEU A 202 -9.08 -0.70 15.87
CA LEU A 202 -8.11 -1.64 15.28
C LEU A 202 -6.80 -0.93 14.91
N ARG A 203 -5.68 -1.39 15.48
CA ARG A 203 -4.33 -0.92 15.14
C ARG A 203 -3.66 -1.92 14.22
N VAL A 204 -2.97 -1.42 13.20
CA VAL A 204 -2.25 -2.25 12.23
C VAL A 204 -0.81 -1.78 12.06
N VAL A 205 0.06 -2.75 11.77
CA VAL A 205 1.37 -2.50 11.18
C VAL A 205 1.24 -2.75 9.68
N THR A 206 1.68 -1.79 8.87
CA THR A 206 1.70 -1.91 7.41
C THR A 206 3.12 -1.85 6.88
N LEU A 207 3.32 -2.44 5.72
CA LEU A 207 4.54 -2.40 4.94
C LEU A 207 4.15 -2.15 3.47
N ALA A 208 4.81 -1.22 2.80
CA ALA A 208 4.55 -0.92 1.39
C ALA A 208 5.86 -0.62 0.66
N SER A 209 6.04 -1.22 -0.52
CA SER A 209 7.12 -0.91 -1.45
C SER A 209 6.64 -0.02 -2.58
N ASP A 210 7.50 0.89 -3.03
CA ASP A 210 7.33 1.67 -4.25
C ASP A 210 7.84 0.93 -5.51
N ALA A 211 8.46 -0.24 -5.35
CA ALA A 211 8.98 -1.02 -6.45
C ALA A 211 7.85 -1.37 -7.42
N ALA A 212 8.18 -1.36 -8.72
CA ALA A 212 7.24 -1.81 -9.74
C ALA A 212 6.75 -3.22 -9.40
N ASP A 213 5.43 -3.40 -9.38
CA ASP A 213 4.82 -4.68 -9.03
C ASP A 213 5.34 -5.78 -9.99
N PRO A 214 6.05 -6.80 -9.47
CA PRO A 214 6.56 -7.89 -10.30
C PRO A 214 5.45 -8.84 -10.76
N GLU A 215 4.24 -8.74 -10.19
CA GLU A 215 3.06 -9.50 -10.62
C GLU A 215 2.74 -9.16 -12.10
N GLY A 216 2.60 -10.21 -12.92
CA GLY A 216 2.49 -10.11 -14.38
C GLY A 216 3.80 -9.97 -15.17
N GLN A 217 4.96 -9.81 -14.51
CA GLN A 217 6.28 -9.74 -15.16
C GLN A 217 7.14 -10.99 -14.88
N ASN A 218 7.22 -11.42 -13.62
CA ASN A 218 7.99 -12.59 -13.21
C ASN A 218 7.39 -13.27 -11.96
N GLU A 219 6.88 -14.48 -12.13
CA GLU A 219 6.28 -15.27 -11.03
C GLU A 219 7.27 -15.58 -9.90
N VAL A 220 8.55 -15.77 -10.21
CA VAL A 220 9.58 -16.08 -9.20
C VAL A 220 9.82 -14.88 -8.29
N ASP A 221 9.92 -13.69 -8.87
CA ASP A 221 10.15 -12.46 -8.11
C ASP A 221 8.90 -12.06 -7.31
N ALA A 222 7.70 -12.23 -7.87
CA ALA A 222 6.44 -12.03 -7.15
C ALA A 222 6.34 -12.95 -5.92
N ARG A 223 6.70 -14.23 -6.05
CA ARG A 223 6.73 -15.18 -4.91
C ARG A 223 7.79 -14.80 -3.87
N ARG A 224 8.97 -14.36 -4.31
CA ARG A 224 10.02 -13.89 -3.38
C ARG A 224 9.54 -12.66 -2.61
N GLY A 225 8.96 -11.68 -3.30
CA GLY A 225 8.39 -10.49 -2.69
C GLY A 225 7.31 -10.83 -1.67
N LEU A 226 6.39 -11.75 -2.00
CA LEU A 226 5.33 -12.18 -1.08
C LEU A 226 5.88 -12.82 0.20
N ASP A 227 6.88 -13.70 0.09
CA ASP A 227 7.52 -14.32 1.27
C ASP A 227 8.27 -13.28 2.11
N ALA A 228 9.00 -12.36 1.46
CA ALA A 228 9.73 -11.29 2.14
C ALA A 228 8.78 -10.32 2.87
N MET A 229 7.74 -9.83 2.19
CA MET A 229 6.75 -8.90 2.73
C MET A 229 5.97 -9.51 3.91
N SER A 230 5.50 -10.75 3.75
CA SER A 230 4.75 -11.44 4.80
C SER A 230 5.58 -11.68 6.07
N ARG A 231 6.82 -12.15 5.95
CA ARG A 231 7.72 -12.30 7.10
C ARG A 231 8.06 -10.96 7.73
N ALA A 232 8.42 -9.97 6.92
CA ALA A 232 8.83 -8.66 7.41
C ALA A 232 7.72 -7.97 8.21
N VAL A 233 6.47 -7.99 7.74
CA VAL A 233 5.37 -7.34 8.48
C VAL A 233 5.07 -8.03 9.81
N VAL A 234 5.20 -9.36 9.89
CA VAL A 234 5.02 -10.11 11.13
C VAL A 234 6.15 -9.82 12.11
N ARG A 235 7.40 -9.71 11.63
CA ARG A 235 8.55 -9.33 12.46
C ARG A 235 8.45 -7.90 12.99
N LEU A 236 8.02 -6.95 12.14
CA LEU A 236 7.69 -5.59 12.55
C LEU A 236 6.60 -5.57 13.62
N ALA A 237 5.50 -6.31 13.41
CA ALA A 237 4.43 -6.43 14.39
C ALA A 237 4.94 -6.99 15.72
N ASN A 238 5.76 -8.03 15.71
CA ASN A 238 6.37 -8.59 16.92
C ASN A 238 7.27 -7.59 17.65
N GLY A 239 8.08 -6.80 16.95
CA GLY A 239 8.91 -5.76 17.58
C GLY A 239 8.07 -4.62 18.17
N VAL A 240 6.98 -4.24 17.51
CA VAL A 240 5.99 -3.29 18.04
C VAL A 240 5.30 -3.86 19.29
N MET A 241 4.90 -5.14 19.25
CA MET A 241 4.25 -5.81 20.37
C MET A 241 5.17 -5.92 21.59
N GLU A 242 6.43 -6.30 21.39
CA GLU A 242 7.43 -6.37 22.46
C GLU A 242 7.62 -4.99 23.12
N ARG A 243 7.71 -3.92 22.31
CA ARG A 243 7.91 -2.56 22.83
C ARG A 243 6.70 -2.06 23.63
N TYR A 244 5.49 -2.40 23.21
CA TYR A 244 4.26 -2.01 23.91
C TYR A 244 3.84 -3.01 25.00
N GLY A 245 4.52 -4.15 25.13
CA GLY A 245 4.22 -5.17 26.14
C GLY A 245 2.92 -5.93 25.87
N CYS A 246 2.59 -6.15 24.60
CA CYS A 246 1.37 -6.86 24.20
C CYS A 246 1.47 -8.38 24.43
N ASP A 247 0.32 -9.06 24.31
CA ASP A 247 0.20 -10.51 24.46
C ASP A 247 0.90 -11.28 23.34
N GLY A 248 2.09 -11.80 23.65
CA GLY A 248 2.78 -12.84 22.89
C GLY A 248 3.22 -12.46 21.46
N PRO A 249 4.28 -13.10 20.93
CA PRO A 249 4.66 -12.89 19.54
C PRO A 249 3.77 -13.72 18.60
N TYR A 250 3.55 -13.20 17.40
CA TYR A 250 3.09 -13.98 16.26
C TYR A 250 4.18 -14.93 15.78
N SER A 251 3.77 -16.12 15.31
CA SER A 251 4.66 -17.03 14.60
C SER A 251 4.95 -16.51 13.20
N ASP A 252 6.09 -16.89 12.62
CA ASP A 252 6.35 -16.59 11.21
C ASP A 252 5.24 -17.18 10.33
N PRO A 253 4.79 -16.46 9.29
CA PRO A 253 3.76 -16.97 8.43
C PRO A 253 4.26 -18.20 7.66
N PRO A 254 3.36 -19.15 7.33
CA PRO A 254 3.69 -20.24 6.43
C PRO A 254 3.98 -19.69 5.03
N THR A 255 4.51 -20.54 4.15
CA THR A 255 4.63 -20.14 2.74
C THR A 255 3.24 -19.89 2.16
N LEU A 256 2.98 -18.61 1.84
CA LEU A 256 1.69 -18.16 1.34
C LEU A 256 1.49 -18.58 -0.12
N ARG A 257 0.22 -18.79 -0.49
CA ARG A 257 -0.16 -19.05 -1.89
C ARG A 257 -0.34 -17.72 -2.59
N ARG A 258 0.31 -17.50 -3.74
CA ARG A 258 0.06 -16.29 -4.53
C ARG A 258 -1.40 -16.19 -4.98
N ALA A 259 -1.82 -14.97 -5.31
CA ALA A 259 -3.09 -14.75 -5.96
C ALA A 259 -3.14 -15.50 -7.32
N PRO A 260 -4.28 -16.12 -7.67
CA PRO A 260 -4.48 -16.67 -9.00
C PRO A 260 -4.47 -15.55 -10.06
N GLU A 261 -3.90 -15.85 -11.22
CA GLU A 261 -3.76 -14.92 -12.34
C GLU A 261 -4.09 -15.62 -13.68
N GLY A 262 -4.52 -14.83 -14.66
CA GLY A 262 -4.77 -15.30 -16.03
C GLY A 262 -5.70 -16.52 -16.08
N ASP A 263 -5.25 -17.59 -16.74
CA ASP A 263 -6.02 -18.83 -16.96
C ASP A 263 -6.38 -19.59 -15.66
N GLU A 264 -5.82 -19.21 -14.50
CA GLU A 264 -6.21 -19.78 -13.20
C GLU A 264 -7.50 -19.19 -12.64
N LEU A 265 -7.92 -18.04 -13.17
CA LEU A 265 -9.12 -17.33 -12.74
C LEU A 265 -10.37 -17.93 -13.40
N PRO A 266 -11.51 -17.91 -12.70
CA PRO A 266 -12.76 -18.37 -13.30
C PRO A 266 -13.18 -17.41 -14.41
N ASP A 267 -13.60 -17.97 -15.55
CA ASP A 267 -14.27 -17.19 -16.60
C ASP A 267 -15.49 -16.45 -16.03
N VAL A 268 -15.78 -15.29 -16.61
CA VAL A 268 -17.07 -14.62 -16.40
C VAL A 268 -18.13 -15.43 -17.16
N ASP A 269 -19.06 -16.02 -16.42
CA ASP A 269 -20.22 -16.73 -16.96
C ASP A 269 -21.49 -15.87 -16.78
N ALA A 270 -22.50 -16.09 -17.61
CA ALA A 270 -23.78 -15.38 -17.57
C ALA A 270 -24.45 -15.45 -16.19
N ASP A 271 -24.27 -16.56 -15.45
CA ASP A 271 -24.86 -16.78 -14.13
C ASP A 271 -23.86 -16.70 -12.96
N ARG A 272 -22.57 -16.44 -13.25
CA ARG A 272 -21.50 -16.41 -12.25
C ARG A 272 -20.48 -15.30 -12.53
N LEU A 273 -20.35 -14.40 -11.57
CA LEU A 273 -19.29 -13.40 -11.53
C LEU A 273 -18.31 -13.75 -10.41
N CYS A 274 -17.01 -13.71 -10.68
CA CYS A 274 -15.97 -14.05 -9.70
C CYS A 274 -16.12 -15.46 -9.10
N GLY A 275 -16.68 -16.40 -9.87
CA GLY A 275 -17.01 -17.74 -9.39
C GLY A 275 -18.19 -17.81 -8.41
N ILE A 276 -18.88 -16.70 -8.11
CA ILE A 276 -20.03 -16.67 -7.19
C ILE A 276 -21.33 -16.90 -7.97
N GLN A 277 -22.07 -17.94 -7.59
CA GLN A 277 -23.34 -18.29 -8.22
C GLN A 277 -24.44 -17.25 -7.95
N GLY A 278 -25.13 -16.82 -9.01
CA GLY A 278 -26.27 -15.91 -8.92
C GLY A 278 -25.88 -14.43 -8.87
N VAL A 279 -24.59 -14.13 -9.00
CA VAL A 279 -24.07 -12.77 -9.19
C VAL A 279 -23.76 -12.60 -10.66
N ARG A 280 -24.27 -11.54 -11.27
CA ARG A 280 -24.06 -11.24 -12.69
C ARG A 280 -23.88 -9.76 -12.91
N LEU A 281 -23.13 -9.41 -13.96
CA LEU A 281 -23.12 -8.06 -14.48
C LEU A 281 -24.53 -7.74 -15.04
N PRO A 282 -25.00 -6.50 -14.97
CA PRO A 282 -26.23 -6.11 -15.66
C PRO A 282 -26.00 -6.10 -17.18
N GLY A 283 -27.03 -6.40 -17.98
CA GLY A 283 -26.92 -6.54 -19.44
C GLY A 283 -26.27 -5.39 -20.24
N TRP A 284 -26.20 -4.18 -19.67
CA TRP A 284 -25.50 -3.03 -20.27
C TRP A 284 -24.00 -2.99 -19.96
N ALA A 285 -23.56 -3.78 -18.97
CA ALA A 285 -22.17 -4.02 -18.62
C ALA A 285 -21.73 -5.46 -18.98
N GLU A 286 -22.67 -6.33 -19.39
CA GLU A 286 -22.38 -7.61 -20.02
C GLU A 286 -21.77 -7.37 -21.43
N GLY A 287 -20.74 -8.14 -21.77
CA GLY A 287 -20.09 -8.12 -23.07
C GLY A 287 -19.04 -9.23 -23.14
N PRO A 288 -18.61 -9.65 -24.34
CA PRO A 288 -17.65 -10.76 -24.58
C PRO A 288 -16.22 -10.48 -24.08
N GLU A 289 -16.10 -9.54 -23.16
CA GLU A 289 -14.93 -8.73 -22.89
C GLU A 289 -14.76 -8.47 -21.38
N ALA A 290 -15.76 -8.78 -20.53
CA ALA A 290 -15.55 -8.74 -19.08
C ALA A 290 -14.70 -9.93 -18.63
N GLU A 291 -13.60 -9.64 -17.94
CA GLU A 291 -12.63 -10.64 -17.47
C GLU A 291 -12.44 -10.49 -15.96
N VAL A 292 -12.42 -11.61 -15.22
CA VAL A 292 -11.93 -11.64 -13.85
C VAL A 292 -10.41 -11.58 -13.89
N VAL A 293 -9.81 -10.59 -13.21
CA VAL A 293 -8.36 -10.33 -13.28
C VAL A 293 -7.63 -10.55 -11.96
N GLY A 294 -8.37 -10.80 -10.90
CA GLY A 294 -7.81 -11.15 -9.61
C GLY A 294 -8.88 -11.65 -8.67
N THR A 295 -8.54 -12.62 -7.83
CA THR A 295 -9.34 -13.03 -6.68
C THR A 295 -8.43 -13.33 -5.50
N THR A 296 -8.88 -13.04 -4.29
CA THR A 296 -8.11 -13.34 -3.08
C THR A 296 -7.80 -14.84 -2.99
N PRO A 297 -6.53 -15.27 -2.89
CA PRO A 297 -6.17 -16.68 -2.85
C PRO A 297 -6.69 -17.40 -1.60
N GLY A 298 -6.85 -18.72 -1.72
CA GLY A 298 -7.32 -19.58 -0.62
C GLY A 298 -8.84 -19.59 -0.42
N THR A 299 -9.54 -18.62 -1.00
CA THR A 299 -10.98 -18.46 -0.85
C THR A 299 -11.73 -19.30 -1.90
N LYS A 300 -12.15 -20.50 -1.52
CA LYS A 300 -13.08 -21.26 -2.37
C LYS A 300 -14.51 -20.83 -2.04
N PRO A 301 -15.40 -20.68 -3.04
CA PRO A 301 -16.83 -20.57 -2.77
C PRO A 301 -17.27 -21.76 -1.90
N GLY A 302 -17.63 -21.48 -0.64
CA GLY A 302 -18.08 -22.49 0.33
C GLY A 302 -17.04 -23.00 1.35
N ALA A 303 -15.85 -22.40 1.50
CA ALA A 303 -14.91 -22.72 2.58
C ALA A 303 -15.15 -21.90 3.87
N SER A 304 -14.86 -22.49 5.04
CA SER A 304 -15.13 -21.96 6.38
C SER A 304 -13.98 -21.15 6.98
N SER A 305 -14.34 -20.10 7.74
CA SER A 305 -13.60 -19.35 8.79
C SER A 305 -12.19 -18.80 8.55
N ALA A 306 -11.41 -19.32 7.60
CA ALA A 306 -10.11 -18.77 7.20
C ALA A 306 -10.25 -17.61 6.18
N ASP A 307 -11.44 -17.45 5.60
CA ASP A 307 -11.74 -16.49 4.53
C ASP A 307 -12.46 -15.26 5.10
N ARG A 308 -11.83 -14.57 6.06
CA ARG A 308 -12.42 -13.35 6.65
C ARG A 308 -12.46 -12.19 5.67
N ILE A 309 -11.61 -12.17 4.65
CA ILE A 309 -11.59 -11.15 3.61
C ILE A 309 -11.56 -11.87 2.26
N TRP A 310 -12.46 -11.48 1.38
CA TRP A 310 -12.54 -11.95 0.00
C TRP A 310 -12.64 -10.73 -0.91
N ALA A 311 -11.85 -10.68 -1.96
CA ALA A 311 -11.97 -9.66 -2.99
C ALA A 311 -11.85 -10.28 -4.39
N CYS A 312 -12.51 -9.64 -5.35
CA CYS A 312 -12.42 -9.98 -6.76
C CYS A 312 -12.41 -8.71 -7.61
N ASP A 313 -11.50 -8.66 -8.57
CA ASP A 313 -11.39 -7.60 -9.55
C ASP A 313 -11.86 -8.07 -10.93
N VAL A 314 -12.70 -7.25 -11.56
CA VAL A 314 -13.25 -7.46 -12.90
C VAL A 314 -12.89 -6.26 -13.76
N ARG A 315 -12.42 -6.54 -14.98
CA ARG A 315 -11.88 -5.57 -15.94
C ARG A 315 -12.56 -5.74 -17.31
N GLN A 316 -12.53 -4.70 -18.13
CA GLN A 316 -12.72 -4.81 -19.59
C GLN A 316 -11.37 -5.02 -20.31
N PRO A 317 -11.32 -5.70 -21.47
CA PRO A 317 -10.07 -6.07 -22.11
C PRO A 317 -9.28 -4.81 -22.41
N PHE A 318 -8.00 -4.84 -22.05
CA PHE A 318 -7.08 -3.71 -22.21
C PHE A 318 -7.48 -2.41 -21.48
N GLY A 319 -8.45 -2.46 -20.55
CA GLY A 319 -8.90 -1.33 -19.73
C GLY A 319 -8.50 -1.46 -18.25
N PRO A 320 -8.73 -0.41 -17.44
CA PRO A 320 -8.60 -0.52 -15.98
C PRO A 320 -9.66 -1.48 -15.39
N SER A 321 -9.47 -1.87 -14.13
CA SER A 321 -10.51 -2.56 -13.38
C SER A 321 -11.79 -1.72 -13.38
N ARG A 322 -12.91 -2.35 -13.73
CA ARG A 322 -14.22 -1.69 -13.84
C ARG A 322 -15.08 -1.97 -12.62
N LEU A 323 -14.84 -3.08 -11.93
CA LEU A 323 -15.57 -3.46 -10.74
C LEU A 323 -14.67 -4.24 -9.79
N ARG A 324 -14.65 -3.82 -8.52
CA ARG A 324 -14.12 -4.60 -7.40
C ARG A 324 -15.27 -5.02 -6.50
N LEU A 325 -15.35 -6.31 -6.20
CA LEU A 325 -16.24 -6.86 -5.19
C LEU A 325 -15.41 -7.26 -3.97
N MET A 326 -15.91 -7.00 -2.77
CA MET A 326 -15.23 -7.38 -1.53
C MET A 326 -16.21 -7.81 -0.44
N THR A 327 -15.89 -8.86 0.31
CA THR A 327 -16.59 -9.31 1.52
C THR A 327 -15.59 -9.29 2.67
N VAL A 328 -15.92 -8.55 3.72
CA VAL A 328 -15.12 -8.43 4.96
C VAL A 328 -15.97 -8.98 6.11
N ALA A 329 -15.68 -10.21 6.51
CA ALA A 329 -16.32 -10.94 7.60
C ALA A 329 -15.53 -10.90 8.92
N ASP A 330 -14.44 -10.13 8.96
CA ASP A 330 -13.81 -9.72 10.21
C ASP A 330 -14.58 -8.52 10.82
N PRO A 331 -15.16 -8.62 12.03
CA PRO A 331 -16.04 -7.59 12.56
C PRO A 331 -15.37 -6.22 12.77
N GLU A 332 -14.11 -6.20 13.22
CA GLU A 332 -13.37 -4.96 13.46
C GLU A 332 -13.09 -4.23 12.15
N LEU A 333 -12.63 -4.96 11.13
CA LEU A 333 -12.46 -4.41 9.78
C LEU A 333 -13.79 -4.02 9.12
N ALA A 334 -14.86 -4.79 9.32
CA ALA A 334 -16.18 -4.43 8.83
C ALA A 334 -16.64 -3.08 9.42
N GLY A 335 -16.28 -2.82 10.69
CA GLY A 335 -16.43 -1.52 11.34
C GLY A 335 -15.71 -0.39 10.60
N VAL A 336 -14.44 -0.59 10.23
CA VAL A 336 -13.66 0.38 9.44
C VAL A 336 -14.30 0.63 8.07
N VAL A 337 -14.69 -0.44 7.36
CA VAL A 337 -15.34 -0.35 6.04
C VAL A 337 -16.66 0.42 6.12
N SER A 338 -17.44 0.22 7.19
CA SER A 338 -18.71 0.93 7.39
C SER A 338 -18.58 2.45 7.50
N GLN A 339 -17.39 2.93 7.89
CA GLN A 339 -17.11 4.35 8.14
C GLN A 339 -16.57 5.08 6.90
N VAL A 340 -16.39 4.38 5.78
CA VAL A 340 -15.92 4.96 4.53
C VAL A 340 -16.93 5.96 3.97
N LEU A 341 -18.22 5.65 4.04
CA LEU A 341 -19.26 6.50 3.48
C LEU A 341 -19.89 7.39 4.57
N GLY A 342 -19.71 8.70 4.41
CA GLY A 342 -20.26 9.69 5.33
C GLY A 342 -21.77 9.92 5.17
N ASN A 343 -22.33 10.77 6.05
CA ASN A 343 -23.77 11.01 6.14
C ASN A 343 -24.45 11.60 4.88
N ARG A 344 -23.66 12.10 3.92
CA ARG A 344 -24.17 12.64 2.65
C ARG A 344 -24.37 11.57 1.56
N ALA A 345 -23.86 10.35 1.78
CA ALA A 345 -24.04 9.26 0.84
C ALA A 345 -25.50 8.80 0.77
N THR A 346 -25.90 8.26 -0.38
CA THR A 346 -27.27 7.77 -0.57
C THR A 346 -27.46 6.50 0.23
N ARG A 347 -28.42 6.49 1.17
CA ARG A 347 -28.64 5.34 2.06
C ARG A 347 -29.23 4.15 1.32
N LEU A 348 -28.72 2.97 1.63
CA LEU A 348 -29.25 1.68 1.21
C LEU A 348 -29.96 1.03 2.40
N GLY A 349 -31.08 0.37 2.15
CA GLY A 349 -31.88 -0.30 3.18
C GLY A 349 -31.96 -1.81 2.97
N GLY A 350 -32.85 -2.46 3.71
CA GLY A 350 -33.08 -3.91 3.62
C GLY A 350 -32.92 -4.58 4.98
N ASP A 351 -32.31 -5.76 4.98
CA ASP A 351 -32.05 -6.56 6.19
C ASP A 351 -30.79 -6.12 6.97
N GLY A 352 -30.07 -5.14 6.42
CA GLY A 352 -28.94 -4.43 7.00
C GLY A 352 -28.92 -2.97 6.55
N GLN A 353 -27.78 -2.31 6.71
CA GLN A 353 -27.61 -0.89 6.44
C GLN A 353 -26.47 -0.65 5.45
N GLY A 354 -26.63 0.31 4.55
CA GLY A 354 -25.57 0.65 3.62
C GLY A 354 -25.64 2.06 3.11
N ALA A 355 -24.69 2.39 2.25
CA ALA A 355 -24.65 3.65 1.55
C ALA A 355 -23.97 3.49 0.18
N TYR A 356 -24.25 4.45 -0.70
CA TYR A 356 -23.65 4.56 -2.03
C TYR A 356 -23.24 6.00 -2.34
N ALA A 357 -22.01 6.19 -2.81
CA ALA A 357 -21.51 7.45 -3.37
C ALA A 357 -20.27 7.22 -4.26
N GLY A 358 -20.17 7.94 -5.38
CA GLY A 358 -18.95 7.98 -6.21
C GLY A 358 -18.45 6.61 -6.67
N GLY A 359 -19.33 5.77 -7.22
CA GLY A 359 -18.97 4.41 -7.64
C GLY A 359 -18.74 3.41 -6.51
N LEU A 360 -18.77 3.84 -5.24
CA LEU A 360 -18.60 2.98 -4.06
C LEU A 360 -19.94 2.67 -3.40
N SER A 361 -20.28 1.39 -3.33
CA SER A 361 -21.41 0.84 -2.56
C SER A 361 -20.89 0.01 -1.38
N VAL A 362 -21.30 0.36 -0.17
CA VAL A 362 -20.99 -0.41 1.05
C VAL A 362 -22.30 -0.85 1.71
N TYR A 363 -22.40 -2.13 2.06
CA TYR A 363 -23.52 -2.70 2.78
C TYR A 363 -23.01 -3.52 3.97
N VAL A 364 -23.58 -3.31 5.15
CA VAL A 364 -23.20 -4.00 6.38
C VAL A 364 -24.42 -4.72 6.93
N ALA A 365 -24.23 -5.99 7.30
CA ALA A 365 -25.24 -6.81 7.93
C ALA A 365 -24.72 -7.37 9.26
N ASP A 366 -25.65 -7.53 10.21
CA ASP A 366 -25.37 -8.23 11.45
C ASP A 366 -25.58 -9.73 11.24
N CYS A 367 -24.52 -10.51 11.47
CA CYS A 367 -24.49 -11.94 11.22
C CYS A 367 -24.09 -12.67 12.51
N ARG A 368 -24.31 -13.99 12.57
CA ARG A 368 -23.93 -14.77 13.77
C ARG A 368 -22.43 -14.70 14.09
N SER A 369 -21.59 -14.41 13.10
CA SER A 369 -20.15 -14.21 13.23
C SER A 369 -19.75 -12.78 13.62
N GLY A 370 -20.71 -11.89 13.84
CA GLY A 370 -20.50 -10.45 13.98
C GLY A 370 -20.85 -9.70 12.69
N TRP A 371 -20.50 -8.41 12.65
CA TRP A 371 -20.75 -7.57 11.48
C TRP A 371 -19.95 -8.02 10.27
N VAL A 372 -20.61 -8.04 9.12
CA VAL A 372 -19.99 -8.35 7.83
C VAL A 372 -20.26 -7.20 6.87
N ALA A 373 -19.21 -6.69 6.24
CA ALA A 373 -19.30 -5.69 5.20
C ALA A 373 -19.18 -6.31 3.80
N PHE A 374 -20.03 -5.85 2.89
CA PHE A 374 -20.04 -6.19 1.48
C PHE A 374 -19.83 -4.90 0.69
N VAL A 375 -18.88 -4.91 -0.23
CA VAL A 375 -18.50 -3.74 -1.01
C VAL A 375 -18.57 -4.08 -2.49
N ALA A 376 -19.12 -3.14 -3.26
CA ALA A 376 -18.96 -3.08 -4.70
C ALA A 376 -18.40 -1.70 -5.07
N TYR A 377 -17.33 -1.66 -5.85
CA TYR A 377 -16.61 -0.44 -6.17
C TYR A 377 -16.31 -0.35 -7.67
N GLU A 378 -16.53 0.82 -8.26
CA GLU A 378 -16.17 1.17 -9.63
C GLU A 378 -14.95 2.10 -9.63
N PRO A 379 -13.74 1.58 -9.93
CA PRO A 379 -12.54 2.40 -10.00
C PRO A 379 -12.65 3.49 -11.07
N GLY A 380 -12.25 4.72 -10.74
CA GLY A 380 -12.14 5.83 -11.69
C GLY A 380 -13.43 6.59 -12.03
N GLU A 381 -14.57 6.29 -11.39
CA GLU A 381 -15.78 7.14 -11.48
C GLU A 381 -15.65 8.37 -10.55
N GLU A 382 -14.78 9.32 -10.89
CA GLU A 382 -14.73 10.66 -10.27
C GLU A 382 -15.77 11.61 -10.91
N SER A 383 -17.04 11.21 -10.91
CA SER A 383 -18.20 12.02 -11.34
C SER A 383 -18.29 12.45 -12.82
N GLU A 384 -19.54 12.65 -13.27
CA GLU A 384 -19.97 13.26 -14.54
C GLU A 384 -19.98 12.41 -15.82
N SER A 385 -19.98 11.07 -15.73
CA SER A 385 -20.52 10.27 -16.83
C SER A 385 -22.06 10.23 -16.73
N HIS A 386 -22.75 10.80 -17.73
CA HIS A 386 -24.21 10.95 -17.81
C HIS A 386 -25.01 9.64 -17.93
N ASN A 387 -24.43 8.51 -17.57
CA ASN A 387 -25.17 7.28 -17.41
C ASN A 387 -25.61 7.17 -15.95
N ASP A 388 -26.90 7.41 -15.68
CA ASP A 388 -27.57 7.27 -14.38
C ASP A 388 -27.53 5.82 -13.79
N ARG A 389 -26.57 4.97 -14.21
CA ARG A 389 -26.50 3.54 -13.93
C ARG A 389 -25.11 3.18 -13.40
N SER A 390 -24.97 3.22 -12.07
CA SER A 390 -23.79 2.67 -11.39
C SER A 390 -23.78 1.14 -11.45
N LEU A 391 -22.64 0.57 -11.85
CA LEU A 391 -22.41 -0.87 -11.86
C LEU A 391 -22.33 -1.42 -10.43
N ALA A 392 -21.64 -0.73 -9.52
CA ALA A 392 -21.53 -1.10 -8.12
C ALA A 392 -22.92 -1.21 -7.49
N LEU A 393 -23.77 -0.19 -7.69
CA LEU A 393 -25.13 -0.19 -7.15
C LEU A 393 -26.00 -1.28 -7.78
N ALA A 394 -25.83 -1.57 -9.08
CA ALA A 394 -26.59 -2.58 -9.79
C ALA A 394 -26.24 -4.01 -9.36
N VAL A 395 -24.95 -4.31 -9.12
CA VAL A 395 -24.48 -5.66 -8.77
C VAL A 395 -24.68 -5.97 -7.28
N LEU A 396 -24.57 -4.96 -6.41
CA LEU A 396 -24.57 -5.12 -4.95
C LEU A 396 -25.71 -6.01 -4.40
N PRO A 397 -27.00 -5.89 -4.80
CA PRO A 397 -28.04 -6.73 -4.21
C PRO A 397 -27.86 -8.22 -4.48
N SER A 398 -27.48 -8.58 -5.72
CA SER A 398 -27.22 -9.98 -6.09
C SER A 398 -25.98 -10.52 -5.39
N TYR A 399 -24.95 -9.68 -5.27
CA TYR A 399 -23.70 -9.98 -4.58
C TYR A 399 -23.92 -10.25 -3.10
N VAL A 400 -24.56 -9.32 -2.37
CA VAL A 400 -24.88 -9.48 -0.94
C VAL A 400 -25.72 -10.74 -0.73
N LYS A 401 -26.73 -10.98 -1.56
CA LYS A 401 -27.58 -12.18 -1.43
C LYS A 401 -26.78 -13.48 -1.54
N ALA A 402 -25.82 -13.56 -2.46
CA ALA A 402 -25.00 -14.74 -2.65
C ALA A 402 -23.96 -14.91 -1.52
N GLU A 403 -23.26 -13.85 -1.18
CA GLU A 403 -22.18 -13.86 -0.19
C GLU A 403 -22.67 -13.97 1.25
N ALA A 404 -23.80 -13.34 1.59
CA ALA A 404 -24.42 -13.46 2.91
C ALA A 404 -24.70 -14.92 3.28
N LYS A 405 -25.10 -15.74 2.30
CA LYS A 405 -25.29 -17.18 2.50
C LYS A 405 -23.95 -17.88 2.76
N ARG A 406 -22.89 -17.54 2.02
CA ARG A 406 -21.54 -18.12 2.17
C ARG A 406 -20.95 -17.83 3.55
N VAL A 407 -21.05 -16.57 4.00
CA VAL A 407 -20.47 -16.12 5.28
C VAL A 407 -21.41 -16.34 6.48
N GLY A 408 -22.57 -16.98 6.28
CA GLY A 408 -23.43 -17.47 7.36
C GLY A 408 -24.40 -16.45 7.95
N CYS A 409 -24.63 -15.33 7.26
CA CYS A 409 -25.66 -14.33 7.56
C CYS A 409 -27.08 -14.82 7.22
N GLY A 410 -27.21 -15.79 6.31
CA GLY A 410 -28.50 -16.29 5.83
C GLY A 410 -28.96 -15.59 4.55
N GLU A 411 -30.26 -15.64 4.26
CA GLU A 411 -30.83 -14.90 3.14
C GLU A 411 -30.93 -13.42 3.48
N MET A 412 -30.38 -12.57 2.61
CA MET A 412 -30.35 -11.12 2.79
C MET A 412 -30.93 -10.42 1.56
N ASN A 413 -31.68 -9.34 1.80
CA ASN A 413 -32.24 -8.47 0.77
C ASN A 413 -31.70 -7.05 0.94
N VAL A 414 -31.15 -6.51 -0.14
CA VAL A 414 -30.70 -5.12 -0.22
C VAL A 414 -31.71 -4.30 -1.00
N LYS A 415 -32.10 -3.14 -0.46
CA LYS A 415 -32.92 -2.15 -1.14
C LYS A 415 -32.03 -1.02 -1.63
N VAL A 416 -31.86 -0.94 -2.94
CA VAL A 416 -31.17 0.16 -3.62
C VAL A 416 -32.18 1.19 -4.12
N PRO A 417 -31.82 2.48 -4.16
CA PRO A 417 -32.65 3.50 -4.78
C PRO A 417 -32.92 3.15 -6.24
N THR A 418 -34.20 3.16 -6.64
CA THR A 418 -34.53 3.09 -8.07
C THR A 418 -34.12 4.41 -8.73
N PRO A 419 -33.41 4.38 -9.87
CA PRO A 419 -33.14 5.59 -10.64
C PRO A 419 -34.48 6.15 -11.09
N HIS A 420 -34.99 7.18 -10.40
CA HIS A 420 -36.02 8.16 -10.81
C HIS A 420 -36.63 8.98 -9.66
N GLN A 421 -36.32 8.73 -8.38
CA GLN A 421 -36.82 9.60 -7.31
C GLN A 421 -35.88 10.77 -7.06
N ARG A 422 -35.95 11.77 -7.96
CA ARG A 422 -35.54 13.13 -7.61
C ARG A 422 -36.58 13.65 -6.61
N PRO A 423 -36.20 14.10 -5.39
CA PRO A 423 -37.18 14.68 -4.47
C PRO A 423 -37.81 15.90 -5.15
N GLU A 424 -39.13 15.89 -5.29
CA GLU A 424 -39.88 17.06 -5.74
C GLU A 424 -39.54 18.22 -4.81
N THR A 425 -38.81 19.20 -5.34
CA THR A 425 -38.67 20.50 -4.72
C THR A 425 -40.09 21.04 -4.58
N GLN A 426 -40.60 21.06 -3.34
CA GLN A 426 -41.85 21.76 -3.05
C GLN A 426 -41.68 23.22 -3.47
N ALA A 427 -42.32 23.58 -4.57
CA ALA A 427 -42.50 24.95 -4.97
C ALA A 427 -43.35 25.63 -3.89
N VAL A 428 -42.69 26.41 -3.04
CA VAL A 428 -43.35 27.40 -2.19
C VAL A 428 -43.94 28.46 -3.13
N SER A 429 -45.20 28.28 -3.49
CA SER A 429 -45.99 29.31 -4.14
C SER A 429 -46.39 30.33 -3.07
N GLY A 430 -45.57 31.37 -2.89
CA GLY A 430 -45.95 32.57 -2.16
C GLY A 430 -46.78 33.48 -3.07
N GLN A 431 -48.05 33.68 -2.71
CA GLN A 431 -48.85 34.84 -3.12
C GLN A 431 -48.49 36.05 -2.27
#